data_AF-A0A0F9I556-F1
#
_entry.id   AF-A0A0F9I556-F1
#
_cell.length_a   1.000
_cell.length_b   1.000
_cell.length_c   1.000
_cell.angle_alpha   90.00
_cell.angle_beta   90.00
_cell.angle_gamma   90.00
#
_symmetry.space_group_name_H-M   'P 1'
#
loop_
_entity.id
_entity.type
_entity.pdbx_description
1 polymer ?
#
loop_
_entity_poly.entity_id
_entity_poly.type
_entity_poly.pdbx_seq_one_letter_code
_entity_poly.pdbx_strand_id
1 'polypeptide(L)'
;MNNQKTLSFNSPLGRQENDSSGSPVGVVRMDISKSYLGVGELLQKFINNSDQESWDQIKTKIDYTYNSLDYALTPLEQSTSFIAQIKGKLETGQKLLFKPNLVAPTCIDSQTHGPSLGSNTCTDWVFIAALMRWFHEKAGISYYKMSLGEAATAVTSTASMYSKTNPEEKEITPEAVIEGKSGNFYGGWGFYFVRKYLFESLKEGETEDPLKGHEESINGTYLPPGHVSDKLIVYDLNRIYDDPNKGRKCEIPDGVNYKSIMLHKAITGGNPDDPEDMKAYPGCVLINVPKFKVHAIALFTNIIKNLGIGLYPMQYASEGNYNWDYAGPHGTTVVGMKSGIPHQVWVPEIDHVNSLPKKDSQGNYIIKKTGGIIATMIDIIKAVSNLGILMFHIVDGIEAINVDHQGSGLKTAEGMVFAGLNPVATDLLCARYMFSNVPLNESLEVKLEGGTAGGFPQKVPIPSVDGINIISKEGYDCLLARDFTFERAEKRGLGEMSYYATGYDILTDSPIISLKGHLGSVINDNFSDIVTSTLFYDTYKMPWDLQRTALNYLAAVDELGGTNLKEEFIQHFDEDDDGVISYEEFGKRGSTTIMLHFAADYVSSMGEERLGYLKGFFKLMSSMYRYSNKQNNT
;
A
#
# COMPACT_ATOMS: atom_id res chain seq x y z
N MET A 1 -20.22 8.47 -24.95
CA MET A 1 -19.58 7.53 -25.89
C MET A 1 -18.44 8.29 -26.56
N ASN A 2 -17.26 8.30 -25.95
CA ASN A 2 -16.08 8.96 -26.51
C ASN A 2 -15.33 7.95 -27.36
N ASN A 3 -15.16 8.28 -28.65
CA ASN A 3 -14.36 7.53 -29.60
C ASN A 3 -12.88 7.62 -29.21
N GLN A 4 -12.41 6.75 -28.31
CA GLN A 4 -11.07 6.21 -28.53
C GLN A 4 -11.16 5.50 -29.88
N LYS A 5 -10.39 5.97 -30.86
CA LYS A 5 -10.28 5.28 -32.14
C LYS A 5 -9.85 3.85 -31.84
N THR A 6 -10.69 2.88 -32.19
CA THR A 6 -10.29 1.48 -32.23
C THR A 6 -9.03 1.39 -33.09
N LEU A 7 -7.91 1.09 -32.45
CA LEU A 7 -6.62 0.90 -33.11
C LEU A 7 -6.56 -0.55 -33.57
N SER A 8 -6.40 -0.76 -34.87
CA SER A 8 -6.15 -2.09 -35.43
C SER A 8 -4.66 -2.24 -35.70
N PHE A 9 -4.06 -3.34 -35.24
CA PHE A 9 -2.62 -3.60 -35.32
C PHE A 9 -2.34 -5.11 -35.42
N ASN A 10 -1.11 -5.48 -35.78
CA ASN A 10 -0.67 -6.87 -35.81
C ASN A 10 -0.18 -7.31 -34.43
N SER A 11 -0.49 -8.54 -34.02
CA SER A 11 -0.02 -9.15 -32.77
C SER A 11 0.22 -10.65 -32.97
N PRO A 12 0.75 -11.36 -31.95
CA PRO A 12 0.85 -12.83 -31.98
C PRO A 12 -0.49 -13.55 -32.20
N LEU A 13 -1.62 -12.87 -31.96
CA LEU A 13 -2.98 -13.37 -32.21
C LEU A 13 -3.51 -13.01 -33.61
N GLY A 14 -2.66 -12.51 -34.51
CA GLY A 14 -3.05 -11.96 -35.81
C GLY A 14 -3.43 -10.49 -35.73
N ARG A 15 -4.22 -10.00 -36.69
CA ARG A 15 -4.70 -8.61 -36.68
C ARG A 15 -5.78 -8.45 -35.62
N GLN A 16 -5.52 -7.59 -34.64
CA GLN A 16 -6.38 -7.38 -33.47
C GLN A 16 -6.79 -5.92 -33.36
N GLU A 17 -7.77 -5.68 -32.49
CA GLU A 17 -8.13 -4.35 -31.98
C GLU A 17 -7.75 -4.26 -30.50
N ASN A 18 -7.49 -3.05 -30.00
CA ASN A 18 -7.26 -2.86 -28.56
C ASN A 18 -8.51 -3.19 -27.75
N ASP A 19 -8.31 -3.58 -26.48
CA ASP A 19 -9.41 -3.69 -25.54
C ASP A 19 -10.11 -2.32 -25.43
N SER A 20 -11.44 -2.32 -25.38
CA SER A 20 -12.27 -1.10 -25.36
C SER A 20 -13.50 -1.20 -24.44
N SER A 21 -13.62 -2.30 -23.70
CA SER A 21 -14.72 -2.56 -22.76
C SER A 21 -14.24 -2.57 -21.31
N GLY A 22 -15.14 -2.24 -20.38
CA GLY A 22 -14.83 -2.18 -18.95
C GLY A 22 -14.36 -0.79 -18.51
N SER A 23 -13.69 -0.74 -17.35
CA SER A 23 -13.23 0.52 -16.75
C SER A 23 -11.93 1.03 -17.41
N PRO A 24 -11.83 2.31 -17.80
CA PRO A 24 -10.58 2.88 -18.28
C PRO A 24 -9.54 2.96 -17.17
N VAL A 25 -8.29 2.61 -17.50
CA VAL A 25 -7.13 2.79 -16.64
C VAL A 25 -6.10 3.66 -17.36
N GLY A 26 -5.79 4.82 -16.80
CA GLY A 26 -4.75 5.72 -17.28
C GLY A 26 -3.36 5.18 -16.94
N VAL A 27 -2.44 5.16 -17.89
CA VAL A 27 -1.10 4.59 -17.73
C VAL A 27 -0.06 5.50 -18.37
N VAL A 28 1.04 5.75 -17.68
CA VAL A 28 2.23 6.36 -18.27
C VAL A 28 3.47 5.55 -17.92
N ARG A 29 4.36 5.40 -18.90
CA ARG A 29 5.73 4.92 -18.70
C ARG A 29 6.71 6.06 -18.97
N MET A 30 7.62 6.30 -18.03
CA MET A 30 8.53 7.46 -18.05
C MET A 30 9.98 7.09 -17.76
N ASP A 31 10.89 8.02 -18.03
CA ASP A 31 12.32 7.88 -17.73
C ASP A 31 12.55 8.15 -16.24
N ILE A 32 12.82 7.07 -15.51
CA ILE A 32 13.03 7.11 -14.06
C ILE A 32 14.19 8.01 -13.64
N SER A 33 15.24 8.11 -14.46
CA SER A 33 16.43 8.91 -14.13
C SER A 33 16.11 10.41 -14.04
N LYS A 34 15.05 10.83 -14.73
CA LYS A 34 14.52 12.20 -14.73
C LYS A 34 13.44 12.42 -13.68
N SER A 35 12.89 11.36 -13.10
CA SER A 35 11.96 11.42 -11.96
C SER A 35 12.74 11.32 -10.64
N TYR A 36 12.18 10.73 -9.60
CA TYR A 36 12.68 10.84 -8.21
C TYR A 36 13.84 9.91 -7.82
N LEU A 37 14.42 9.17 -8.78
CA LEU A 37 15.63 8.39 -8.51
C LEU A 37 16.75 9.29 -7.96
N GLY A 38 17.34 8.89 -6.83
CA GLY A 38 18.44 9.59 -6.15
C GLY A 38 18.05 10.86 -5.38
N VAL A 39 16.75 11.12 -5.19
CA VAL A 39 16.31 12.34 -4.46
C VAL A 39 16.72 12.33 -2.99
N GLY A 40 16.75 11.17 -2.33
CA GLY A 40 17.11 11.11 -0.92
C GLY A 40 18.54 11.59 -0.64
N GLU A 41 19.50 11.27 -1.51
CA GLU A 41 20.89 11.75 -1.41
C GLU A 41 21.00 13.25 -1.72
N LEU A 42 20.21 13.76 -2.66
CA LEU A 42 20.12 15.19 -2.93
C LEU A 42 19.52 15.94 -1.73
N LEU A 43 18.48 15.38 -1.11
CA LEU A 43 17.83 15.97 0.05
C LEU A 43 18.78 16.02 1.25
N GLN A 44 19.58 14.98 1.45
CA GLN A 44 20.61 14.94 2.48
C GLN A 44 21.61 16.10 2.33
N LYS A 45 22.10 16.34 1.10
CA LYS A 45 23.02 17.47 0.83
C LYS A 45 22.34 18.81 1.08
N PHE A 46 21.09 18.96 0.67
CA PHE A 46 20.32 20.18 0.92
C PHE A 46 20.18 20.44 2.43
N ILE A 47 19.76 19.45 3.22
CA ILE A 47 19.57 19.61 4.67
C ILE A 47 20.91 19.89 5.37
N ASN A 48 21.96 19.11 5.08
CA ASN A 48 23.24 19.20 5.80
C ASN A 48 24.05 20.43 5.44
N ASN A 49 24.02 20.84 4.17
CA ASN A 49 24.94 21.86 3.63
C ASN A 49 24.21 23.12 3.13
N SER A 50 22.88 23.19 3.24
CA SER A 50 22.08 24.22 2.56
C SER A 50 22.36 24.29 1.05
N ASP A 51 22.60 23.13 0.43
CA ASP A 51 22.98 23.02 -0.98
C ASP A 51 21.79 23.28 -1.91
N GLN A 52 21.67 24.52 -2.35
CA GLN A 52 20.59 24.97 -3.21
C GLN A 52 20.59 24.29 -4.59
N GLU A 53 21.76 23.89 -5.11
CA GLU A 53 21.86 23.16 -6.38
C GLU A 53 21.15 21.80 -6.27
N SER A 54 21.38 21.09 -5.16
CA SER A 54 20.67 19.83 -4.89
C SER A 54 19.15 20.03 -4.80
N TRP A 55 18.68 21.12 -4.19
CA TRP A 55 17.24 21.44 -4.16
C TRP A 55 16.68 21.75 -5.55
N ASP A 56 17.39 22.53 -6.37
CA ASP A 56 16.94 22.84 -7.73
C ASP A 56 16.89 21.58 -8.63
N GLN A 57 17.80 20.62 -8.43
CA GLN A 57 17.74 19.32 -9.07
C GLN A 57 16.51 18.51 -8.62
N ILE A 58 16.18 18.53 -7.33
CA ILE A 58 14.95 17.90 -6.81
C ILE A 58 13.71 18.53 -7.47
N LYS A 59 13.64 19.86 -7.56
CA LYS A 59 12.52 20.55 -8.23
C LYS A 59 12.38 20.12 -9.69
N THR A 60 13.49 20.06 -10.42
CA THR A 60 13.51 19.61 -11.82
C THR A 60 12.94 18.19 -11.97
N LYS A 61 13.26 17.29 -11.02
CA LYS A 61 12.74 15.93 -11.00
C LYS A 61 11.24 15.87 -10.68
N ILE A 62 10.77 16.71 -9.74
CA ILE A 62 9.34 16.84 -9.44
C ILE A 62 8.59 17.39 -10.68
N ASP A 63 9.15 18.39 -11.36
CA ASP A 63 8.57 18.99 -12.58
C ASP A 63 8.45 17.98 -13.73
N TYR A 64 9.47 17.15 -13.94
CA TYR A 64 9.41 16.07 -14.91
C TYR A 64 8.29 15.08 -14.59
N THR A 65 8.15 14.71 -13.32
CA THR A 65 7.09 13.80 -12.85
C THR A 65 5.71 14.44 -13.02
N TYR A 66 5.53 15.70 -12.63
CA TYR A 66 4.31 16.49 -12.82
C TYR A 66 3.86 16.52 -14.28
N ASN A 67 4.78 16.80 -15.20
CA ASN A 67 4.49 16.82 -16.64
C ASN A 67 4.13 15.43 -17.16
N SER A 68 4.82 14.39 -16.67
CA SER A 68 4.59 13.01 -17.10
C SER A 68 3.23 12.47 -16.64
N LEU A 69 2.74 12.88 -15.46
CA LEU A 69 1.42 12.49 -14.95
C LEU A 69 0.28 12.84 -15.91
N ASP A 70 0.43 13.91 -16.70
CA ASP A 70 -0.60 14.37 -17.63
C ASP A 70 -0.94 13.32 -18.70
N TYR A 71 0.05 12.51 -19.11
CA TYR A 71 -0.12 11.44 -20.10
C TYR A 71 -1.03 10.29 -19.62
N ALA A 72 -1.13 10.07 -18.31
CA ALA A 72 -2.07 9.11 -17.73
C ALA A 72 -3.42 9.77 -17.39
N LEU A 73 -3.38 10.97 -16.80
CA LEU A 73 -4.55 11.60 -16.20
C LEU A 73 -5.46 12.30 -17.22
N THR A 74 -4.90 12.93 -18.26
CA THR A 74 -5.73 13.63 -19.27
C THR A 74 -6.56 12.66 -20.11
N PRO A 75 -6.02 11.54 -20.66
CA PRO A 75 -6.83 10.56 -21.38
C PRO A 75 -7.89 9.88 -20.49
N LEU A 76 -7.57 9.68 -19.22
CA LEU A 76 -8.52 9.17 -18.24
C LEU A 76 -9.65 10.18 -17.98
N GLU A 77 -9.33 11.47 -17.82
CA GLU A 77 -10.33 12.54 -17.68
C GLU A 77 -11.26 12.61 -18.89
N GLN A 78 -10.73 12.47 -20.10
CA GLN A 78 -11.54 12.42 -21.32
C GLN A 78 -12.51 11.22 -21.31
N SER A 79 -12.16 10.13 -20.66
CA SER A 79 -12.96 8.90 -20.62
C SER A 79 -14.00 8.89 -19.50
N THR A 80 -13.75 9.61 -18.40
CA THR A 80 -14.56 9.49 -17.16
C THR A 80 -15.10 10.81 -16.62
N SER A 81 -14.57 11.94 -17.05
CA SER A 81 -14.88 13.27 -16.50
C SER A 81 -14.73 13.34 -14.97
N PHE A 82 -13.66 12.74 -14.44
CA PHE A 82 -13.45 12.65 -12.99
C PHE A 82 -13.22 14.02 -12.35
N ILE A 83 -12.58 14.97 -13.03
CA ILE A 83 -12.36 16.33 -12.51
C ILE A 83 -13.69 17.00 -12.20
N ALA A 84 -14.68 16.89 -13.10
CA ALA A 84 -16.00 17.43 -12.88
C ALA A 84 -16.70 16.80 -11.66
N GLN A 85 -16.57 15.47 -11.50
CA GLN A 85 -17.12 14.74 -10.35
C GLN A 85 -16.46 15.19 -9.03
N ILE A 86 -15.13 15.33 -9.02
CA ILE A 86 -14.37 15.81 -7.86
C ILE A 86 -14.82 17.23 -7.49
N LYS A 87 -14.84 18.15 -8.46
CA LYS A 87 -15.28 19.54 -8.22
C LYS A 87 -16.68 19.63 -7.62
N GLY A 88 -17.63 18.86 -8.16
CA GLY A 88 -18.99 18.81 -7.63
C GLY A 88 -19.04 18.37 -6.15
N LYS A 89 -18.14 17.50 -5.71
CA LYS A 89 -18.00 17.11 -4.29
C LYS A 89 -17.34 18.20 -3.44
N LEU A 90 -16.34 18.89 -3.97
CA LEU A 90 -15.67 19.99 -3.26
C LEU A 90 -16.59 21.21 -3.07
N GLU A 91 -17.53 21.42 -3.97
CA GLU A 91 -18.59 22.44 -3.86
C GLU A 91 -19.53 22.19 -2.69
N THR A 92 -19.75 20.93 -2.29
CA THR A 92 -20.52 20.59 -1.08
C THR A 92 -19.71 20.68 0.21
N GLY A 93 -18.49 21.22 0.14
CA GLY A 93 -17.60 21.41 1.30
C GLY A 93 -16.65 20.26 1.58
N GLN A 94 -16.71 19.14 0.83
CA GLN A 94 -15.76 18.03 1.02
C GLN A 94 -14.31 18.47 0.74
N LYS A 95 -13.36 17.74 1.33
CA LYS A 95 -11.92 17.95 1.08
C LYS A 95 -11.36 16.89 0.14
N LEU A 96 -10.38 17.26 -0.66
CA LEU A 96 -9.58 16.33 -1.46
C LEU A 96 -8.49 15.72 -0.55
N LEU A 97 -8.76 14.55 0.02
CA LEU A 97 -7.88 13.90 0.99
C LEU A 97 -6.92 12.96 0.28
N PHE A 98 -5.63 13.31 0.26
CA PHE A 98 -4.56 12.47 -0.26
C PHE A 98 -4.12 11.47 0.80
N LYS A 99 -4.12 10.19 0.42
CA LYS A 99 -3.73 9.07 1.26
C LYS A 99 -2.56 8.30 0.64
N PRO A 100 -1.31 8.68 0.93
CA PRO A 100 -0.13 7.88 0.56
C PRO A 100 -0.08 6.55 1.32
N ASN A 101 0.83 5.66 0.95
CA ASN A 101 1.19 4.48 1.75
C ASN A 101 2.42 4.82 2.59
N LEU A 102 2.33 4.97 3.93
CA LEU A 102 3.49 5.37 4.75
C LEU A 102 4.00 4.31 5.73
N VAL A 103 3.33 3.16 5.89
CA VAL A 103 3.71 1.98 6.70
C VAL A 103 4.69 2.26 7.86
N ALA A 104 5.99 2.42 7.58
CA ALA A 104 7.00 2.97 8.47
C ALA A 104 7.55 4.31 7.92
N PRO A 105 7.17 5.47 8.50
CA PRO A 105 7.44 6.78 7.90
C PRO A 105 8.90 7.26 8.09
N THR A 106 9.87 6.38 8.32
CA THR A 106 11.29 6.71 8.53
C THR A 106 12.04 6.84 7.20
N CYS A 107 11.66 7.79 6.36
CA CYS A 107 12.29 7.97 5.03
C CYS A 107 13.55 8.84 5.09
N ILE A 108 13.52 9.87 5.94
CA ILE A 108 14.64 10.76 6.28
C ILE A 108 15.19 10.27 7.62
N ASP A 109 16.46 9.87 7.62
CA ASP A 109 17.16 9.49 8.85
C ASP A 109 17.36 10.71 9.75
N SER A 110 17.02 10.61 11.04
CA SER A 110 17.06 11.76 11.93
C SER A 110 18.46 12.16 12.40
N GLN A 111 19.50 11.40 12.06
CA GLN A 111 20.88 11.68 12.46
C GLN A 111 21.74 12.08 11.26
N THR A 112 21.58 11.37 10.14
CA THR A 112 22.37 11.58 8.92
C THR A 112 21.64 12.44 7.89
N HIS A 113 20.31 12.59 8.02
CA HIS A 113 19.40 13.22 7.05
C HIS A 113 19.39 12.55 5.67
N GLY A 114 19.98 11.35 5.57
CA GLY A 114 19.98 10.53 4.36
C GLY A 114 18.74 9.66 4.22
N PRO A 115 18.63 8.91 3.10
CA PRO A 115 17.61 7.88 2.96
C PRO A 115 17.71 6.84 4.09
N SER A 116 16.57 6.48 4.67
CA SER A 116 16.45 5.40 5.66
C SER A 116 15.45 4.34 5.21
N LEU A 117 15.22 3.31 6.03
CA LEU A 117 14.45 2.11 5.68
C LEU A 117 13.04 2.43 5.14
N GLY A 118 12.40 3.49 5.64
CA GLY A 118 11.08 3.93 5.18
C GLY A 118 11.07 4.31 3.69
N SER A 119 12.20 4.75 3.13
CA SER A 119 12.32 5.11 1.70
C SER A 119 12.12 3.92 0.75
N ASN A 120 12.25 2.69 1.27
CA ASN A 120 11.96 1.44 0.57
C ASN A 120 10.55 0.92 0.84
N THR A 121 9.69 1.67 1.52
CA THR A 121 8.34 1.21 1.88
C THR A 121 7.27 2.23 1.56
N CYS A 122 7.57 3.51 1.65
CA CYS A 122 6.58 4.57 1.51
C CYS A 122 6.36 4.98 0.06
N THR A 123 5.17 5.51 -0.23
CA THR A 123 4.95 6.36 -1.40
C THR A 123 5.94 7.52 -1.34
N ASP A 124 6.63 7.82 -2.42
CA ASP A 124 7.64 8.88 -2.38
C ASP A 124 6.97 10.26 -2.22
N TRP A 125 7.52 11.12 -1.35
CA TRP A 125 6.94 12.44 -1.12
C TRP A 125 7.05 13.33 -2.37
N VAL A 126 8.06 13.11 -3.24
CA VAL A 126 8.17 13.80 -4.55
C VAL A 126 6.97 13.49 -5.43
N PHE A 127 6.50 12.24 -5.41
CA PHE A 127 5.33 11.85 -6.18
C PHE A 127 4.07 12.60 -5.72
N ILE A 128 3.91 12.77 -4.40
CA ILE A 128 2.81 13.54 -3.82
C ILE A 128 2.92 15.02 -4.17
N ALA A 129 4.13 15.59 -4.19
CA ALA A 129 4.34 16.97 -4.64
C ALA A 129 3.92 17.18 -6.10
N ALA A 130 4.37 16.31 -7.01
CA ALA A 130 3.98 16.36 -8.42
C ALA A 130 2.45 16.23 -8.58
N LEU A 131 1.83 15.33 -7.82
CA LEU A 131 0.40 15.05 -7.92
C LEU A 131 -0.47 16.18 -7.37
N MET A 132 -0.15 16.73 -6.19
CA MET A 132 -0.88 17.87 -5.63
C MET A 132 -0.78 19.08 -6.56
N ARG A 133 0.40 19.33 -7.15
CA ARG A 133 0.56 20.38 -8.17
C ARG A 133 -0.29 20.11 -9.41
N TRP A 134 -0.40 18.86 -9.87
CA TRP A 134 -1.25 18.51 -11.01
C TRP A 134 -2.73 18.82 -10.73
N PHE A 135 -3.26 18.43 -9.56
CA PHE A 135 -4.63 18.79 -9.18
C PHE A 135 -4.82 20.30 -9.04
N HIS A 136 -3.81 21.02 -8.56
CA HIS A 136 -3.88 22.46 -8.44
C HIS A 136 -3.94 23.14 -9.81
N GLU A 137 -2.93 22.91 -10.66
CA GLU A 137 -2.80 23.64 -11.92
C GLU A 137 -3.71 23.12 -13.03
N LYS A 138 -3.87 21.80 -13.15
CA LYS A 138 -4.60 21.17 -14.27
C LYS A 138 -6.06 20.94 -13.94
N ALA A 139 -6.36 20.52 -12.71
CA ALA A 139 -7.74 20.40 -12.26
C ALA A 139 -8.29 21.70 -11.67
N GLY A 140 -7.47 22.72 -11.39
CA GLY A 140 -7.95 24.01 -10.86
C GLY A 140 -8.51 23.89 -9.45
N ILE A 141 -7.88 23.08 -8.60
CA ILE A 141 -8.30 22.84 -7.22
C ILE A 141 -7.35 23.58 -6.26
N SER A 142 -7.91 24.44 -5.42
CA SER A 142 -7.15 25.16 -4.39
C SER A 142 -6.43 24.20 -3.43
N TYR A 143 -5.20 24.53 -3.02
CA TYR A 143 -4.48 23.76 -2.00
C TYR A 143 -5.22 23.74 -0.66
N TYR A 144 -5.97 24.79 -0.33
CA TYR A 144 -6.81 24.85 0.88
C TYR A 144 -8.05 23.95 0.83
N LYS A 145 -8.35 23.36 -0.34
CA LYS A 145 -9.34 22.28 -0.49
C LYS A 145 -8.71 20.90 -0.38
N MET A 146 -7.38 20.80 -0.31
CA MET A 146 -6.66 19.55 -0.17
C MET A 146 -6.28 19.30 1.30
N SER A 147 -6.07 18.03 1.63
CA SER A 147 -5.51 17.58 2.89
C SER A 147 -4.71 16.30 2.67
N LEU A 148 -3.87 15.96 3.64
CA LEU A 148 -3.18 14.68 3.69
C LEU A 148 -3.74 13.86 4.87
N GLY A 149 -3.92 12.56 4.70
CA GLY A 149 -4.32 11.68 5.80
C GLY A 149 -3.64 10.33 5.74
N GLU A 150 -3.10 9.87 6.87
CA GLU A 150 -2.57 8.51 6.99
C GLU A 150 -2.86 7.86 8.34
N ALA A 151 -3.17 6.57 8.34
CA ALA A 151 -3.15 5.63 9.47
C ALA A 151 -2.00 4.60 9.27
N ALA A 152 -0.76 5.09 9.17
CA ALA A 152 0.43 4.25 9.04
C ALA A 152 0.78 3.54 10.35
N THR A 153 1.31 2.33 10.25
CA THR A 153 1.48 1.42 11.39
C THR A 153 2.46 1.94 12.43
N ALA A 154 3.62 2.44 12.02
CA ALA A 154 4.70 2.77 12.95
C ALA A 154 4.71 4.24 13.42
N VAL A 155 3.80 5.10 12.94
CA VAL A 155 3.87 6.57 13.16
C VAL A 155 3.98 6.91 14.65
N THR A 156 3.11 6.34 15.49
CA THR A 156 3.11 6.62 16.94
C THR A 156 4.40 6.17 17.62
N SER A 157 4.91 4.97 17.29
CA SER A 157 6.18 4.47 17.81
C SER A 157 7.36 5.34 17.38
N THR A 158 7.40 5.76 16.12
CA THR A 158 8.43 6.65 15.56
C THR A 158 8.39 8.02 16.22
N ALA A 159 7.21 8.61 16.40
CA ALA A 159 7.02 9.89 17.08
C ALA A 159 7.56 9.83 18.52
N SER A 160 7.21 8.78 19.27
CA SER A 160 7.70 8.57 20.64
C SER A 160 9.23 8.37 20.70
N MET A 161 9.79 7.59 19.76
CA MET A 161 11.23 7.39 19.64
C MET A 161 11.96 8.72 19.34
N TYR A 162 11.49 9.48 18.35
CA TYR A 162 12.08 10.76 17.97
C TYR A 162 11.98 11.81 19.08
N SER A 163 10.89 11.82 19.84
CA SER A 163 10.76 12.72 21.01
C SER A 163 11.86 12.48 22.05
N LYS A 164 12.31 11.23 22.21
CA LYS A 164 13.39 10.84 23.15
C LYS A 164 14.78 11.11 22.63
N THR A 165 14.95 11.18 21.31
CA THR A 165 16.24 11.41 20.66
C THR A 165 16.39 12.81 20.09
N ASN A 166 15.34 13.64 20.16
CA ASN A 166 15.36 15.01 19.69
C ASN A 166 16.35 15.85 20.54
N PRO A 167 17.40 16.42 19.95
CA PRO A 167 18.39 17.20 20.69
C PRO A 167 17.82 18.51 21.27
N GLU A 168 16.68 18.99 20.78
CA GLU A 168 15.99 20.16 21.35
C GLU A 168 15.10 19.81 22.56
N GLU A 169 15.02 18.53 22.95
CA GLU A 169 14.15 18.03 24.02
C GLU A 169 12.66 18.38 23.84
N LYS A 170 12.25 18.65 22.60
CA LYS A 170 10.85 18.88 22.23
C LYS A 170 10.17 17.60 21.79
N GLU A 171 8.89 17.49 22.13
CA GLU A 171 8.03 16.42 21.64
C GLU A 171 7.91 16.47 20.11
N ILE A 172 7.96 15.30 19.48
CA ILE A 172 7.71 15.10 18.05
C ILE A 172 6.35 14.39 17.96
N THR A 173 5.37 15.07 17.37
CA THR A 173 4.02 14.53 17.20
C THR A 173 3.95 13.52 16.05
N PRO A 174 2.92 12.64 16.01
CA PRO A 174 2.65 11.79 14.86
C PRO A 174 2.62 12.53 13.52
N GLU A 175 1.95 13.68 13.46
CA GLU A 175 1.87 14.51 12.28
C GLU A 175 3.23 15.15 11.93
N ALA A 176 4.06 15.51 12.92
CA ALA A 176 5.42 15.98 12.69
C ALA A 176 6.31 14.92 12.02
N VAL A 177 6.10 13.62 12.32
CA VAL A 177 6.78 12.52 11.62
C VAL A 177 6.38 12.46 10.14
N ILE A 178 5.11 12.73 9.82
CA ILE A 178 4.65 12.79 8.42
C ILE A 178 5.23 14.03 7.72
N GLU A 179 5.25 15.18 8.39
CA GLU A 179 5.91 16.40 7.92
C GLU A 179 7.41 16.17 7.65
N GLY A 180 8.09 15.37 8.46
CA GLY A 180 9.52 15.08 8.31
C GLY A 180 10.44 16.22 8.77
N LYS A 181 9.86 17.30 9.30
CA LYS A 181 10.55 18.47 9.86
C LYS A 181 9.74 19.08 11.01
N SER A 182 10.39 19.39 12.12
CA SER A 182 9.82 20.16 13.25
C SER A 182 10.89 21.04 13.89
N GLY A 183 10.75 22.37 13.81
CA GLY A 183 11.84 23.26 14.22
C GLY A 183 13.12 22.98 13.42
N ASN A 184 14.25 22.71 14.10
CA ASN A 184 15.49 22.26 13.42
C ASN A 184 15.61 20.73 13.33
N PHE A 185 14.67 19.97 13.88
CA PHE A 185 14.66 18.52 13.76
C PHE A 185 14.20 18.11 12.36
N TYR A 186 14.96 17.21 11.73
CA TYR A 186 14.59 16.51 10.50
C TYR A 186 14.54 15.02 10.78
N GLY A 187 13.54 14.34 10.24
CA GLY A 187 13.34 12.91 10.43
C GLY A 187 11.88 12.55 10.23
N GLY A 188 11.61 11.46 9.51
CA GLY A 188 10.26 11.09 9.11
C GLY A 188 10.09 11.01 7.59
N TRP A 189 8.90 11.30 7.06
CA TRP A 189 8.59 11.04 5.65
C TRP A 189 9.06 12.17 4.73
N GLY A 190 8.56 13.40 4.92
CA GLY A 190 9.00 14.56 4.15
C GLY A 190 7.89 15.46 3.58
N PHE A 191 6.67 15.45 4.14
CA PHE A 191 5.59 16.32 3.63
C PHE A 191 5.91 17.83 3.72
N TYR A 192 6.79 18.26 4.62
CA TYR A 192 7.29 19.63 4.64
C TYR A 192 7.95 20.03 3.30
N PHE A 193 8.70 19.12 2.68
CA PHE A 193 9.36 19.38 1.40
C PHE A 193 8.36 19.41 0.23
N VAL A 194 7.23 18.70 0.35
CA VAL A 194 6.08 18.88 -0.54
C VAL A 194 5.59 20.32 -0.47
N ARG A 195 5.27 20.81 0.74
CA ARG A 195 4.78 22.18 0.94
C ARG A 195 5.76 23.23 0.40
N LYS A 196 7.05 23.06 0.69
CA LYS A 196 8.12 23.95 0.21
C LYS A 196 8.17 24.00 -1.32
N TYR A 197 8.14 22.84 -1.99
CA TYR A 197 8.11 22.78 -3.44
C TYR A 197 6.87 23.46 -4.02
N LEU A 198 5.69 23.16 -3.48
CA LEU A 198 4.43 23.74 -3.96
C LEU A 198 4.41 25.25 -3.81
N PHE A 199 4.91 25.78 -2.68
CA PHE A 199 5.03 27.22 -2.44
C PHE A 199 5.96 27.89 -3.45
N GLU A 200 7.13 27.29 -3.72
CA GLU A 200 8.08 27.82 -4.71
C GLU A 200 7.60 27.66 -6.16
N SER A 201 6.57 26.84 -6.40
CA SER A 201 5.99 26.61 -7.73
C SER A 201 4.76 27.48 -8.02
N LEU A 202 4.33 28.31 -7.06
CA LEU A 202 3.20 29.22 -7.24
C LEU A 202 3.47 30.21 -8.37
N LYS A 203 2.45 30.46 -9.18
CA LYS A 203 2.49 31.45 -10.25
C LYS A 203 2.32 32.86 -9.68
N GLU A 204 2.83 33.85 -10.39
CA GLU A 204 2.65 35.25 -10.02
C GLU A 204 1.14 35.58 -9.90
N GLY A 205 0.74 36.12 -8.75
CA GLY A 205 -0.65 36.46 -8.45
C GLY A 205 -1.43 35.38 -7.67
N GLU A 206 -0.90 34.16 -7.51
CA GLU A 206 -1.48 33.18 -6.60
C GLU A 206 -1.19 33.57 -5.14
N THR A 207 -2.23 33.59 -4.30
CA THR A 207 -2.15 34.00 -2.88
C THR A 207 -2.27 32.83 -1.91
N GLU A 208 -2.41 31.60 -2.42
CA GLU A 208 -2.47 30.41 -1.60
C GLU A 208 -1.08 30.10 -1.05
N ASP A 209 -0.99 29.71 0.21
CA ASP A 209 0.27 29.36 0.87
C ASP A 209 0.20 27.90 1.36
N PRO A 210 0.73 26.93 0.60
CA PRO A 210 0.73 25.53 0.99
C PRO A 210 1.60 25.23 2.23
N LEU A 211 2.40 26.18 2.73
CA LEU A 211 3.08 26.05 4.02
C LEU A 211 2.12 26.21 5.21
N LYS A 212 0.99 26.90 5.04
CA LYS A 212 -0.03 27.01 6.08
C LYS A 212 -0.63 25.65 6.43
N GLY A 213 -0.69 25.36 7.73
CA GLY A 213 -1.03 24.04 8.27
C GLY A 213 0.17 23.30 8.86
N HIS A 214 1.41 23.67 8.51
CA HIS A 214 2.61 23.03 9.06
C HIS A 214 2.73 23.24 10.57
N GLU A 215 2.40 24.44 11.06
CA GLU A 215 2.47 24.74 12.50
C GLU A 215 1.45 23.93 13.31
N GLU A 216 0.26 23.71 12.76
CA GLU A 216 -0.74 22.82 13.36
C GLU A 216 -0.22 21.37 13.41
N SER A 217 0.37 20.86 12.33
CA SER A 217 0.95 19.51 12.28
C SER A 217 2.02 19.31 13.36
N ILE A 218 3.02 20.21 13.44
CA ILE A 218 4.15 20.02 14.37
C ILE A 218 3.73 20.17 15.84
N ASN A 219 2.64 20.89 16.11
CA ASN A 219 2.06 21.02 17.45
C ASN A 219 0.98 19.97 17.75
N GLY A 220 0.65 19.08 16.80
CA GLY A 220 -0.43 18.09 16.96
C GLY A 220 -1.81 18.73 17.15
N THR A 221 -2.00 19.95 16.62
CA THR A 221 -3.25 20.69 16.74
C THR A 221 -4.26 20.15 15.75
N TYR A 222 -5.28 19.48 16.28
CA TYR A 222 -6.34 18.92 15.46
C TYR A 222 -7.40 19.97 15.10
N LEU A 223 -7.66 20.13 13.80
CA LEU A 223 -8.74 20.97 13.28
C LEU A 223 -9.69 20.15 12.40
N PRO A 224 -11.01 20.08 12.72
CA PRO A 224 -11.98 19.41 11.87
C PRO A 224 -11.95 19.96 10.43
N PRO A 225 -12.01 19.11 9.39
CA PRO A 225 -11.82 19.55 7.99
C PRO A 225 -12.76 20.67 7.54
N GLY A 226 -14.00 20.71 8.05
CA GLY A 226 -14.97 21.75 7.72
C GLY A 226 -14.69 23.11 8.34
N HIS A 227 -13.82 23.18 9.36
CA HIS A 227 -13.39 24.44 9.99
C HIS A 227 -12.12 25.02 9.36
N VAL A 228 -11.52 24.31 8.40
CA VAL A 228 -10.29 24.73 7.73
C VAL A 228 -10.63 25.35 6.37
N SER A 229 -10.27 26.61 6.17
CA SER A 229 -10.56 27.34 4.92
C SER A 229 -9.32 27.85 4.18
N ASP A 230 -8.18 27.92 4.86
CA ASP A 230 -6.99 28.63 4.39
C ASP A 230 -5.68 27.86 4.69
N LYS A 231 -5.75 26.54 4.87
CA LYS A 231 -4.60 25.69 5.25
C LYS A 231 -4.67 24.32 4.57
N LEU A 232 -3.49 23.76 4.33
CA LEU A 232 -3.29 22.36 3.92
C LEU A 232 -2.96 21.55 5.18
N ILE A 233 -3.88 20.72 5.66
CA ILE A 233 -3.76 20.02 6.96
C ILE A 233 -3.39 18.55 6.77
N VAL A 234 -2.59 18.03 7.71
CA VAL A 234 -2.27 16.60 7.87
C VAL A 234 -3.15 16.01 8.96
N TYR A 235 -3.73 14.84 8.70
CA TYR A 235 -4.53 14.07 9.65
C TYR A 235 -3.86 12.72 9.96
N ASP A 236 -3.51 12.48 11.23
CA ASP A 236 -3.26 11.12 11.71
C ASP A 236 -4.59 10.37 11.84
N LEU A 237 -4.88 9.53 10.86
CA LEU A 237 -6.10 8.74 10.78
C LEU A 237 -6.10 7.58 11.78
N ASN A 238 -4.98 7.29 12.48
CA ASN A 238 -4.96 6.31 13.55
C ASN A 238 -5.65 6.80 14.82
N ARG A 239 -5.59 8.10 15.08
CA ARG A 239 -5.81 8.69 16.40
C ARG A 239 -7.26 9.12 16.59
N ILE A 240 -8.05 8.24 17.21
CA ILE A 240 -9.45 8.53 17.61
C ILE A 240 -9.61 8.56 19.14
N TYR A 241 -8.75 7.85 19.88
CA TYR A 241 -8.92 7.64 21.32
C TYR A 241 -9.01 8.90 22.20
N ASP A 242 -8.43 10.02 21.75
CA ASP A 242 -8.34 11.25 22.51
C ASP A 242 -9.56 12.17 22.35
N ASP A 243 -10.32 12.00 21.25
CA ASP A 243 -11.60 12.65 21.04
C ASP A 243 -12.55 11.69 20.29
N PRO A 244 -13.55 11.12 20.97
CA PRO A 244 -14.48 10.18 20.34
C PRO A 244 -15.27 10.80 19.18
N ASN A 245 -15.37 12.14 19.10
CA ASN A 245 -16.04 12.81 17.98
C ASN A 245 -15.26 12.71 16.67
N LYS A 246 -13.98 12.29 16.69
CA LYS A 246 -13.18 12.03 15.49
C LYS A 246 -13.59 10.75 14.76
N GLY A 247 -14.29 9.83 15.43
CA GLY A 247 -14.67 8.53 14.88
C GLY A 247 -16.13 8.47 14.43
N ARG A 248 -16.40 7.76 13.34
CA ARG A 248 -17.74 7.33 12.94
C ARG A 248 -17.78 5.82 12.72
N LYS A 249 -18.75 5.18 13.37
CA LYS A 249 -19.08 3.77 13.13
C LYS A 249 -19.78 3.64 11.77
N CYS A 250 -19.24 2.80 10.91
CA CYS A 250 -19.69 2.60 9.54
C CYS A 250 -20.18 1.17 9.36
N GLU A 251 -21.45 1.01 8.96
CA GLU A 251 -22.08 -0.30 8.81
C GLU A 251 -21.71 -0.98 7.47
N ILE A 252 -21.59 -2.30 7.51
CA ILE A 252 -21.22 -3.16 6.39
C ILE A 252 -22.23 -4.31 6.34
N PRO A 253 -23.41 -4.13 5.70
CA PRO A 253 -24.51 -5.10 5.78
C PRO A 253 -24.10 -6.52 5.36
N ASP A 254 -23.30 -6.64 4.31
CA ASP A 254 -22.79 -7.88 3.75
C ASP A 254 -21.37 -8.23 4.25
N GLY A 255 -20.91 -7.60 5.34
CA GLY A 255 -19.55 -7.75 5.85
C GLY A 255 -19.25 -9.16 6.38
N VAL A 256 -18.02 -9.62 6.14
CA VAL A 256 -17.59 -11.00 6.39
C VAL A 256 -16.90 -11.12 7.75
N ASN A 257 -15.87 -10.30 7.99
CA ASN A 257 -15.19 -10.20 9.27
C ASN A 257 -15.86 -9.17 10.18
N TYR A 258 -16.38 -8.09 9.60
CA TYR A 258 -16.96 -6.99 10.35
C TYR A 258 -18.35 -6.64 9.85
N LYS A 259 -19.31 -6.53 10.77
CA LYS A 259 -20.62 -5.92 10.46
C LYS A 259 -20.59 -4.39 10.49
N SER A 260 -19.60 -3.84 11.17
CA SER A 260 -19.36 -2.40 11.27
C SER A 260 -17.92 -2.14 11.65
N ILE A 261 -17.35 -1.00 11.23
CA ILE A 261 -15.99 -0.58 11.57
C ILE A 261 -16.00 0.88 12.02
N MET A 262 -15.18 1.23 13.02
CA MET A 262 -14.92 2.62 13.36
C MET A 262 -13.87 3.20 12.41
N LEU A 263 -14.17 4.32 11.77
CA LEU A 263 -13.26 5.03 10.87
C LEU A 263 -13.17 6.52 11.23
N HIS A 264 -12.08 7.17 10.84
CA HIS A 264 -11.87 8.59 11.12
C HIS A 264 -12.79 9.47 10.25
N LYS A 265 -13.44 10.49 10.84
CA LYS A 265 -14.42 11.36 10.18
C LYS A 265 -13.86 12.27 9.11
N ALA A 266 -12.55 12.51 9.11
CA ALA A 266 -11.90 13.15 7.97
C ALA A 266 -12.11 12.37 6.66
N ILE A 267 -12.34 11.06 6.74
CA ILE A 267 -12.73 10.22 5.61
C ILE A 267 -14.26 10.19 5.47
N THR A 268 -14.95 9.76 6.55
CA THR A 268 -16.36 9.35 6.48
C THR A 268 -17.37 10.49 6.46
N GLY A 269 -16.93 11.69 6.88
CA GLY A 269 -17.83 12.77 7.26
C GLY A 269 -18.54 12.53 8.60
N GLY A 270 -19.28 13.55 9.03
CA GLY A 270 -20.05 13.59 10.27
C GLY A 270 -21.27 12.68 10.27
N ASN A 271 -22.00 12.69 11.37
CA ASN A 271 -23.29 12.03 11.50
C ASN A 271 -24.34 12.78 10.66
N PRO A 272 -24.99 12.16 9.66
CA PRO A 272 -26.01 12.80 8.83
C PRO A 272 -27.18 13.39 9.61
N ASP A 273 -27.46 12.86 10.81
CA ASP A 273 -28.54 13.33 11.69
C ASP A 273 -28.11 14.52 12.58
N ASP A 274 -26.83 14.94 12.52
CA ASP A 274 -26.27 16.07 13.26
C ASP A 274 -25.68 17.12 12.28
N PRO A 275 -26.40 18.22 12.01
CA PRO A 275 -25.95 19.26 11.09
C PRO A 275 -24.63 19.94 11.49
N GLU A 276 -24.35 20.10 12.79
CA GLU A 276 -23.10 20.74 13.24
C GLU A 276 -21.92 19.78 13.08
N ASP A 277 -22.13 18.49 13.34
CA ASP A 277 -21.11 17.46 13.07
C ASP A 277 -20.84 17.32 11.56
N MET A 278 -21.87 17.37 10.71
CA MET A 278 -21.71 17.41 9.25
C MET A 278 -20.96 18.65 8.76
N LYS A 279 -21.18 19.79 9.40
CA LYS A 279 -20.48 21.03 9.09
C LYS A 279 -19.01 20.96 9.52
N ALA A 280 -18.70 20.38 10.68
CA ALA A 280 -17.34 20.16 11.14
C ALA A 280 -16.62 19.09 10.29
N TYR A 281 -17.36 18.09 9.82
CA TYR A 281 -16.87 16.94 9.07
C TYR A 281 -17.66 16.74 7.76
N PRO A 282 -17.34 17.51 6.71
CA PRO A 282 -18.04 17.39 5.42
C PRO A 282 -17.75 16.06 4.69
N GLY A 283 -16.75 15.30 5.13
CA GLY A 283 -16.23 14.12 4.43
C GLY A 283 -15.22 14.49 3.35
N CYS A 284 -14.85 13.52 2.52
CA CYS A 284 -13.81 13.69 1.52
C CYS A 284 -14.14 13.11 0.14
N VAL A 285 -13.41 13.61 -0.85
CA VAL A 285 -12.99 12.83 -2.02
C VAL A 285 -11.67 12.18 -1.64
N LEU A 286 -11.58 10.86 -1.70
CA LEU A 286 -10.40 10.11 -1.27
C LEU A 286 -9.47 9.84 -2.45
N ILE A 287 -8.28 10.46 -2.44
CA ILE A 287 -7.21 10.20 -3.41
C ILE A 287 -6.26 9.17 -2.81
N ASN A 288 -6.42 7.91 -3.21
CA ASN A 288 -5.58 6.80 -2.78
C ASN A 288 -4.29 6.77 -3.59
N VAL A 289 -3.13 6.87 -2.92
CA VAL A 289 -1.82 6.95 -3.58
C VAL A 289 -0.90 5.82 -3.10
N PRO A 290 -1.17 4.56 -3.47
CA PRO A 290 -0.37 3.43 -2.99
C PRO A 290 1.03 3.41 -3.61
N LYS A 291 1.99 2.87 -2.87
CA LYS A 291 3.31 2.47 -3.38
C LYS A 291 3.19 1.08 -4.00
N PHE A 292 3.70 0.91 -5.21
CA PHE A 292 3.68 -0.37 -5.93
C PHE A 292 4.75 -1.32 -5.37
N LYS A 293 4.37 -2.32 -4.58
CA LYS A 293 5.33 -3.24 -3.95
C LYS A 293 4.75 -4.61 -3.63
N VAL A 294 5.57 -5.65 -3.63
CA VAL A 294 5.21 -6.95 -3.04
C VAL A 294 4.86 -6.81 -1.55
N HIS A 295 4.23 -7.80 -0.93
CA HIS A 295 3.83 -7.68 0.48
C HIS A 295 3.92 -9.04 1.20
N ALA A 296 4.46 -9.15 2.41
CA ALA A 296 4.75 -10.45 3.05
C ALA A 296 3.55 -11.38 3.35
N ILE A 297 2.31 -10.85 3.38
CA ILE A 297 1.08 -11.62 3.68
C ILE A 297 0.12 -11.71 2.47
N ALA A 298 -0.33 -10.58 1.93
CA ALA A 298 -1.15 -10.55 0.71
C ALA A 298 -0.29 -10.56 -0.57
N LEU A 299 -0.88 -10.74 -1.76
CA LEU A 299 -0.17 -10.72 -3.05
C LEU A 299 0.82 -9.53 -3.17
N PHE A 300 0.33 -8.31 -2.96
CA PHE A 300 1.08 -7.07 -3.08
C PHE A 300 0.39 -5.90 -2.32
N THR A 301 1.13 -4.83 -2.05
CA THR A 301 0.56 -3.55 -1.62
C THR A 301 0.28 -2.71 -2.84
N ASN A 302 -0.99 -2.49 -3.10
CA ASN A 302 -1.45 -1.54 -4.09
C ASN A 302 -2.82 -0.98 -3.67
N ILE A 303 -3.83 -0.91 -4.55
CA ILE A 303 -5.04 -0.12 -4.29
C ILE A 303 -5.88 -0.70 -3.15
N ILE A 304 -6.29 -1.97 -3.29
CA ILE A 304 -7.14 -2.65 -2.31
C ILE A 304 -6.40 -2.78 -0.99
N LYS A 305 -5.12 -3.13 -1.02
CA LYS A 305 -4.32 -3.29 0.19
C LYS A 305 -4.08 -1.98 0.94
N ASN A 306 -3.77 -0.88 0.24
CA ASN A 306 -3.50 0.40 0.88
C ASN A 306 -4.74 0.97 1.59
N LEU A 307 -5.93 0.82 0.98
CA LEU A 307 -7.18 1.23 1.62
C LEU A 307 -7.62 0.22 2.69
N GLY A 308 -7.65 -1.06 2.32
CA GLY A 308 -8.13 -2.16 3.13
C GLY A 308 -7.25 -2.53 4.33
N ILE A 309 -6.17 -1.81 4.58
CA ILE A 309 -5.46 -1.88 5.86
C ILE A 309 -5.17 -0.47 6.36
N GLY A 310 -4.84 0.47 5.46
CA GLY A 310 -4.46 1.83 5.80
C GLY A 310 -5.60 2.74 6.23
N LEU A 311 -6.85 2.31 6.32
CA LEU A 311 -7.94 3.14 6.84
C LEU A 311 -8.37 2.77 8.27
N TYR A 312 -7.86 1.66 8.83
CA TYR A 312 -8.16 1.29 10.21
C TYR A 312 -7.46 2.18 11.22
N PRO A 313 -8.19 2.71 12.22
CA PRO A 313 -7.60 3.54 13.24
C PRO A 313 -6.93 2.68 14.33
N MET A 314 -5.60 2.60 14.37
CA MET A 314 -4.92 1.76 15.36
C MET A 314 -5.15 2.21 16.80
N GLN A 315 -5.37 3.51 17.04
CA GLN A 315 -5.63 4.06 18.36
C GLN A 315 -7.14 4.36 18.51
N TYR A 316 -7.93 3.31 18.39
CA TYR A 316 -9.36 3.28 18.75
C TYR A 316 -9.60 2.13 19.75
N ALA A 317 -10.34 2.44 20.81
CA ALA A 317 -10.74 1.48 21.84
C ALA A 317 -12.22 1.70 22.15
N SER A 318 -13.05 0.68 21.92
CA SER A 318 -14.47 0.71 22.32
C SER A 318 -14.64 0.49 23.82
N GLU A 319 -13.68 -0.20 24.44
CA GLU A 319 -13.57 -0.41 25.88
C GLU A 319 -12.35 0.37 26.41
N GLY A 320 -12.54 1.23 27.43
CA GLY A 320 -11.49 2.10 27.96
C GLY A 320 -10.24 1.36 28.45
N ASN A 321 -9.15 2.10 28.73
CA ASN A 321 -7.81 1.62 29.13
C ASN A 321 -6.90 1.13 28.00
N TYR A 322 -6.90 1.80 26.83
CA TYR A 322 -5.98 1.48 25.72
C TYR A 322 -6.07 0.00 25.28
N ASN A 323 -7.27 -0.57 25.36
CA ASN A 323 -7.60 -1.88 24.82
C ASN A 323 -7.98 -1.69 23.36
N TRP A 324 -6.97 -1.65 22.49
CA TRP A 324 -7.15 -1.29 21.10
C TRP A 324 -7.92 -2.35 20.33
N ASP A 325 -9.04 -2.00 19.74
CA ASP A 325 -9.92 -2.94 19.01
C ASP A 325 -9.22 -3.54 17.78
N TYR A 326 -8.28 -2.80 17.18
CA TYR A 326 -7.67 -3.12 15.89
C TYR A 326 -6.15 -3.32 15.95
N ALA A 327 -5.53 -3.11 17.09
CA ALA A 327 -4.08 -3.06 17.22
C ALA A 327 -3.60 -3.68 18.54
N GLY A 328 -2.29 -3.85 18.65
CA GLY A 328 -1.64 -4.21 19.91
C GLY A 328 -0.35 -3.42 20.10
N PRO A 329 0.25 -3.52 21.29
CA PRO A 329 -0.27 -4.23 22.46
C PRO A 329 -1.32 -3.42 23.23
N HIS A 330 -2.07 -4.09 24.10
CA HIS A 330 -3.05 -3.42 24.96
C HIS A 330 -2.37 -2.76 26.16
N GLY A 331 -3.00 -1.74 26.73
CA GLY A 331 -2.56 -1.10 27.97
C GLY A 331 -1.45 -0.05 27.81
N THR A 332 -1.10 0.31 26.57
CA THR A 332 -0.14 1.37 26.25
C THR A 332 -0.70 2.36 25.22
N THR A 333 -0.27 3.62 25.31
CA THR A 333 -0.55 4.66 24.31
C THR A 333 0.25 4.51 23.02
N VAL A 334 1.38 3.77 23.05
CA VAL A 334 2.25 3.55 21.88
C VAL A 334 1.84 2.26 21.20
N VAL A 335 0.94 2.35 20.23
CA VAL A 335 0.54 1.19 19.43
C VAL A 335 1.70 0.69 18.55
N GLY A 336 1.77 -0.63 18.37
CA GLY A 336 2.83 -1.29 17.60
C GLY A 336 2.38 -1.74 16.21
N MET A 337 1.45 -2.70 16.15
CA MET A 337 0.99 -3.32 14.89
C MET A 337 -0.53 -3.46 14.86
N LYS A 338 -1.11 -3.59 13.66
CA LYS A 338 -2.53 -3.92 13.43
C LYS A 338 -2.85 -5.37 13.81
N SER A 339 -2.36 -5.87 14.94
CA SER A 339 -2.49 -7.29 15.30
C SER A 339 -3.92 -7.72 15.67
N GLY A 340 -4.82 -6.76 15.94
CA GLY A 340 -6.22 -7.02 16.31
C GLY A 340 -7.16 -7.37 15.14
N ILE A 341 -6.69 -7.29 13.88
CA ILE A 341 -7.51 -7.63 12.72
C ILE A 341 -7.16 -9.03 12.16
N PRO A 342 -8.13 -9.77 11.57
CA PRO A 342 -7.85 -11.04 10.93
C PRO A 342 -6.91 -10.89 9.73
N HIS A 343 -5.73 -11.54 9.84
CA HIS A 343 -4.71 -11.60 8.79
C HIS A 343 -4.66 -12.95 8.06
N GLN A 344 -5.41 -13.94 8.53
CA GLN A 344 -5.45 -15.32 8.05
C GLN A 344 -6.83 -15.91 8.40
N VAL A 345 -7.23 -16.98 7.72
CA VAL A 345 -8.55 -17.61 7.92
C VAL A 345 -8.69 -18.16 9.35
N TRP A 346 -7.69 -18.87 9.86
CA TRP A 346 -7.72 -19.47 11.20
C TRP A 346 -6.96 -18.60 12.21
N VAL A 347 -7.68 -18.00 13.16
CA VAL A 347 -7.13 -17.05 14.13
C VAL A 347 -7.24 -17.62 15.55
N PRO A 348 -6.15 -17.63 16.34
CA PRO A 348 -6.23 -18.02 17.74
C PRO A 348 -6.83 -16.91 18.60
N GLU A 349 -7.52 -17.29 19.67
CA GLU A 349 -7.83 -16.34 20.74
C GLU A 349 -6.56 -16.01 21.54
N ILE A 350 -6.23 -14.72 21.66
CA ILE A 350 -5.00 -14.26 22.31
C ILE A 350 -5.26 -13.89 23.76
N ASP A 351 -4.35 -14.30 24.64
CA ASP A 351 -4.17 -13.73 25.97
C ASP A 351 -3.32 -12.46 25.85
N HIS A 352 -3.96 -11.31 25.96
CA HIS A 352 -3.33 -10.01 25.78
C HIS A 352 -2.33 -9.66 26.90
N VAL A 353 -2.25 -10.43 27.99
CA VAL A 353 -1.25 -10.22 29.04
C VAL A 353 0.14 -10.70 28.62
N ASN A 354 0.21 -11.78 27.85
CA ASN A 354 1.46 -12.42 27.44
C ASN A 354 1.63 -12.58 25.93
N SER A 355 0.65 -12.12 25.13
CA SER A 355 0.61 -12.22 23.67
C SER A 355 0.64 -13.69 23.16
N LEU A 356 0.18 -14.64 23.97
CA LEU A 356 0.13 -16.07 23.61
C LEU A 356 -1.30 -16.54 23.29
N PRO A 357 -1.45 -17.58 22.46
CA PRO A 357 -2.75 -18.19 22.21
C PRO A 357 -3.31 -18.88 23.48
N LYS A 358 -4.58 -18.62 23.79
CA LYS A 358 -5.30 -19.28 24.87
C LYS A 358 -5.53 -20.75 24.57
N LYS A 359 -5.61 -21.54 25.64
CA LYS A 359 -5.95 -22.96 25.60
C LYS A 359 -7.29 -23.22 26.31
N ASP A 360 -8.02 -24.21 25.82
CA ASP A 360 -9.21 -24.74 26.49
C ASP A 360 -8.83 -25.61 27.70
N SER A 361 -9.85 -26.15 28.39
CA SER A 361 -9.66 -27.02 29.55
C SER A 361 -8.98 -28.36 29.23
N GLN A 362 -8.87 -28.73 27.95
CA GLN A 362 -8.19 -29.93 27.48
C GLN A 362 -6.74 -29.64 27.03
N GLY A 363 -6.32 -28.36 27.06
CA GLY A 363 -4.99 -27.93 26.64
C GLY A 363 -4.85 -27.67 25.14
N ASN A 364 -5.95 -27.70 24.38
CA ASN A 364 -5.95 -27.37 22.95
C ASN A 364 -6.04 -25.87 22.74
N TYR A 365 -5.40 -25.34 21.70
CA TYR A 365 -5.54 -23.93 21.36
C TYR A 365 -6.96 -23.59 20.89
N ILE A 366 -7.47 -22.45 21.36
CA ILE A 366 -8.78 -21.95 20.95
C ILE A 366 -8.61 -21.22 19.62
N ILE A 367 -9.09 -21.83 18.54
CA ILE A 367 -8.98 -21.31 17.16
C ILE A 367 -10.38 -20.97 16.62
N LYS A 368 -10.49 -19.86 15.90
CA LYS A 368 -11.74 -19.39 15.26
C LYS A 368 -11.50 -19.20 13.76
N LYS A 369 -12.49 -19.57 12.95
CA LYS A 369 -12.48 -19.33 11.50
C LYS A 369 -13.01 -17.91 11.22
N THR A 370 -12.32 -17.18 10.37
CA THR A 370 -12.65 -15.85 9.87
C THR A 370 -12.60 -15.85 8.33
N GLY A 371 -12.87 -14.71 7.70
CA GLY A 371 -12.63 -14.51 6.27
C GLY A 371 -11.19 -14.10 5.91
N GLY A 372 -10.27 -14.05 6.88
CA GLY A 372 -8.88 -13.71 6.65
C GLY A 372 -8.64 -12.28 6.13
N ILE A 373 -7.44 -12.03 5.61
CA ILE A 373 -7.00 -10.68 5.25
C ILE A 373 -7.75 -10.09 4.05
N ILE A 374 -8.14 -10.93 3.08
CA ILE A 374 -8.89 -10.48 1.90
C ILE A 374 -10.26 -9.95 2.31
N ALA A 375 -10.99 -10.70 3.15
CA ALA A 375 -12.27 -10.25 3.68
C ALA A 375 -12.12 -8.96 4.52
N THR A 376 -11.10 -8.88 5.37
CA THR A 376 -10.77 -7.68 6.15
C THR A 376 -10.62 -6.47 5.23
N MET A 377 -9.78 -6.57 4.19
CA MET A 377 -9.55 -5.48 3.23
C MET A 377 -10.83 -5.02 2.54
N ILE A 378 -11.62 -5.96 2.05
CA ILE A 378 -12.88 -5.68 1.35
C ILE A 378 -13.89 -5.02 2.30
N ASP A 379 -14.02 -5.50 3.54
CA ASP A 379 -14.98 -4.96 4.53
C ASP A 379 -14.76 -3.46 4.80
N ILE A 380 -13.52 -2.99 4.88
CA ILE A 380 -13.21 -1.57 5.13
C ILE A 380 -13.53 -0.71 3.92
N ILE A 381 -13.16 -1.18 2.74
CA ILE A 381 -13.46 -0.44 1.50
C ILE A 381 -14.98 -0.41 1.31
N LYS A 382 -15.71 -1.46 1.70
CA LYS A 382 -17.18 -1.47 1.78
C LYS A 382 -17.71 -0.44 2.76
N ALA A 383 -17.11 -0.32 3.95
CA ALA A 383 -17.51 0.70 4.93
C ALA A 383 -17.41 2.13 4.37
N VAL A 384 -16.39 2.42 3.55
CA VAL A 384 -16.22 3.72 2.88
C VAL A 384 -17.15 3.87 1.67
N SER A 385 -17.18 2.89 0.77
CA SER A 385 -17.96 2.94 -0.48
C SER A 385 -19.46 2.99 -0.22
N ASN A 386 -19.98 2.33 0.82
CA ASN A 386 -21.40 2.38 1.20
C ASN A 386 -21.85 3.79 1.62
N LEU A 387 -20.91 4.68 1.99
CA LEU A 387 -21.19 6.09 2.30
C LEU A 387 -21.19 6.98 1.05
N GLY A 388 -20.95 6.42 -0.15
CA GLY A 388 -20.89 7.17 -1.40
C GLY A 388 -19.68 8.09 -1.52
N ILE A 389 -18.59 7.77 -0.82
CA ILE A 389 -17.31 8.49 -0.91
C ILE A 389 -16.70 8.21 -2.28
N LEU A 390 -16.43 9.28 -3.03
CA LEU A 390 -15.74 9.19 -4.31
C LEU A 390 -14.27 8.84 -4.06
N MET A 391 -13.81 7.76 -4.67
CA MET A 391 -12.42 7.31 -4.59
C MET A 391 -11.74 7.45 -5.95
N PHE A 392 -10.51 7.93 -5.94
CA PHE A 392 -9.65 7.97 -7.11
C PHE A 392 -8.29 7.38 -6.75
N HIS A 393 -7.75 6.52 -7.60
CA HIS A 393 -6.57 5.73 -7.30
C HIS A 393 -5.44 6.09 -8.25
N ILE A 394 -4.25 6.39 -7.71
CA ILE A 394 -3.08 6.78 -8.48
C ILE A 394 -1.85 6.07 -7.90
N VAL A 395 -1.37 5.06 -8.60
CA VAL A 395 -0.34 4.14 -8.12
C VAL A 395 1.04 4.70 -8.44
N ASP A 396 1.88 4.84 -7.42
CA ASP A 396 3.31 5.13 -7.56
C ASP A 396 4.07 3.85 -7.90
N GLY A 397 4.28 3.61 -9.20
CA GLY A 397 5.06 2.49 -9.74
C GLY A 397 6.36 2.94 -10.40
N ILE A 398 6.88 4.13 -10.09
CA ILE A 398 8.11 4.63 -10.71
C ILE A 398 9.31 3.83 -10.17
N GLU A 399 9.47 3.75 -8.86
CA GLU A 399 10.29 2.74 -8.17
C GLU A 399 9.38 1.73 -7.47
N ALA A 400 9.21 0.52 -8.04
CA ALA A 400 8.51 -0.55 -7.36
C ALA A 400 9.41 -1.20 -6.29
N ILE A 401 8.84 -1.77 -5.22
CA ILE A 401 9.65 -2.46 -4.19
C ILE A 401 9.45 -3.97 -4.29
N ASN A 402 10.57 -4.68 -4.38
CA ASN A 402 10.65 -6.13 -4.47
C ASN A 402 11.33 -6.73 -3.23
N VAL A 403 11.25 -8.06 -3.04
CA VAL A 403 11.93 -8.87 -2.02
C VAL A 403 11.42 -8.70 -0.59
N ASP A 404 11.23 -7.47 -0.13
CA ASP A 404 10.72 -7.14 1.20
C ASP A 404 10.07 -5.76 1.21
N HIS A 405 8.89 -5.64 1.81
CA HIS A 405 8.15 -4.38 1.92
C HIS A 405 8.25 -3.71 3.30
N GLN A 406 9.03 -4.28 4.22
CA GLN A 406 9.22 -3.83 5.60
C GLN A 406 10.46 -2.95 5.80
N GLY A 407 11.23 -2.69 4.74
CA GLY A 407 12.33 -1.71 4.74
C GLY A 407 13.64 -2.21 4.13
N SER A 408 13.82 -3.53 4.04
CA SER A 408 15.02 -4.15 3.46
C SER A 408 14.85 -4.52 1.98
N GLY A 409 13.77 -4.05 1.36
CA GLY A 409 13.43 -4.32 -0.04
C GLY A 409 14.39 -3.69 -1.03
N LEU A 410 14.26 -4.15 -2.28
CA LEU A 410 14.99 -3.62 -3.42
C LEU A 410 14.08 -2.71 -4.24
N LYS A 411 14.53 -1.48 -4.46
CA LYS A 411 13.92 -0.55 -5.41
C LYS A 411 14.19 -1.04 -6.83
N THR A 412 13.11 -1.20 -7.58
CA THR A 412 13.10 -1.68 -8.96
C THR A 412 12.59 -0.55 -9.85
N ALA A 413 13.39 -0.20 -10.85
CA ALA A 413 13.13 0.91 -11.74
C ALA A 413 12.11 0.54 -12.83
N GLU A 414 10.83 0.71 -12.54
CA GLU A 414 9.74 0.35 -13.46
C GLU A 414 9.26 1.56 -14.30
N GLY A 415 9.32 2.76 -13.73
CA GLY A 415 8.95 4.00 -14.42
C GLY A 415 7.45 4.12 -14.72
N MET A 416 6.60 3.42 -13.99
CA MET A 416 5.16 3.31 -14.28
C MET A 416 4.32 4.19 -13.34
N VAL A 417 3.23 4.76 -13.86
CA VAL A 417 2.13 5.29 -13.05
C VAL A 417 0.82 4.78 -13.62
N PHE A 418 -0.07 4.32 -12.75
CA PHE A 418 -1.39 3.84 -13.09
C PHE A 418 -2.45 4.68 -12.39
N ALA A 419 -3.56 4.99 -13.05
CA ALA A 419 -4.64 5.77 -12.47
C ALA A 419 -6.02 5.27 -12.89
N GLY A 420 -7.00 5.29 -11.98
CA GLY A 420 -8.35 4.85 -12.26
C GLY A 420 -9.34 5.13 -11.12
N LEU A 421 -10.63 5.15 -11.45
CA LEU A 421 -11.72 5.25 -10.45
C LEU A 421 -12.17 3.88 -9.92
N ASN A 422 -12.03 2.84 -10.75
CA ASN A 422 -12.45 1.50 -10.38
C ASN A 422 -11.27 0.79 -9.67
N PRO A 423 -11.40 0.48 -8.36
CA PRO A 423 -10.30 -0.11 -7.61
C PRO A 423 -9.93 -1.49 -8.15
N VAL A 424 -10.89 -2.32 -8.55
CA VAL A 424 -10.61 -3.70 -8.99
C VAL A 424 -9.89 -3.72 -10.34
N ALA A 425 -10.41 -2.98 -11.33
CA ALA A 425 -9.82 -2.89 -12.66
C ALA A 425 -8.38 -2.36 -12.63
N THR A 426 -8.16 -1.27 -11.89
CA THR A 426 -6.85 -0.62 -11.80
C THR A 426 -5.85 -1.51 -11.06
N ASP A 427 -6.28 -2.15 -9.96
CA ASP A 427 -5.40 -3.01 -9.16
C ASP A 427 -5.04 -4.30 -9.90
N LEU A 428 -5.99 -4.87 -10.66
CA LEU A 428 -5.76 -6.05 -11.49
C LEU A 428 -4.77 -5.76 -12.64
N LEU A 429 -4.89 -4.61 -13.32
CA LEU A 429 -3.91 -4.21 -14.35
C LEU A 429 -2.50 -4.13 -13.76
N CYS A 430 -2.36 -3.48 -12.59
CA CYS A 430 -1.08 -3.42 -11.88
C CYS A 430 -0.55 -4.81 -11.52
N ALA A 431 -1.39 -5.72 -11.03
CA ALA A 431 -0.99 -7.08 -10.68
C ALA A 431 -0.51 -7.87 -11.91
N ARG A 432 -1.23 -7.76 -13.03
CA ARG A 432 -0.86 -8.39 -14.31
C ARG A 432 0.46 -7.86 -14.87
N TYR A 433 0.74 -6.57 -14.67
CA TYR A 433 2.04 -5.99 -15.03
C TYR A 433 3.17 -6.47 -14.12
N MET A 434 3.01 -6.36 -12.79
CA MET A 434 4.07 -6.70 -11.82
C MET A 434 4.41 -8.18 -11.85
N PHE A 435 3.39 -9.04 -11.94
CA PHE A 435 3.56 -10.48 -11.86
C PHE A 435 3.54 -11.14 -13.24
N SER A 436 4.03 -10.43 -14.26
CA SER A 436 4.33 -11.03 -15.56
C SER A 436 5.58 -10.42 -16.20
N ASN A 437 6.60 -11.25 -16.35
CA ASN A 437 7.81 -10.95 -17.12
C ASN A 437 7.88 -11.76 -18.43
N VAL A 438 6.72 -12.28 -18.87
CA VAL A 438 6.56 -13.14 -20.05
C VAL A 438 5.69 -12.39 -21.07
N PRO A 439 6.20 -12.11 -22.29
CA PRO A 439 5.41 -11.46 -23.33
C PRO A 439 4.22 -12.31 -23.80
N LEU A 440 3.22 -11.69 -24.43
CA LEU A 440 1.99 -12.34 -24.87
C LEU A 440 2.23 -13.59 -25.73
N ASN A 441 3.17 -13.55 -26.68
CA ASN A 441 3.46 -14.70 -27.55
C ASN A 441 3.87 -15.95 -26.75
N GLU A 442 4.77 -15.78 -25.79
CA GLU A 442 5.30 -16.84 -24.94
C GLU A 442 4.25 -17.30 -23.94
N SER A 443 3.44 -16.38 -23.38
CA SER A 443 2.32 -16.74 -22.50
C SER A 443 1.33 -17.69 -23.18
N LEU A 444 1.02 -17.44 -24.46
CA LEU A 444 0.14 -18.30 -25.28
C LEU A 444 0.72 -19.71 -25.54
N GLU A 445 2.04 -19.84 -25.55
CA GLU A 445 2.73 -21.13 -25.69
C GLU A 445 2.74 -21.90 -24.37
N VAL A 446 3.02 -21.20 -23.27
CA VAL A 446 3.12 -21.76 -21.91
C VAL A 446 1.78 -22.26 -21.39
N LYS A 447 0.66 -21.58 -21.71
CA LYS A 447 -0.71 -21.98 -21.36
C LYS A 447 -0.92 -22.30 -19.87
N LEU A 448 -0.26 -21.55 -18.99
CA LEU A 448 -0.48 -21.69 -17.56
C LEU A 448 -1.89 -21.21 -17.18
N GLU A 449 -2.57 -21.99 -16.35
CA GLU A 449 -3.82 -21.55 -15.73
C GLU A 449 -3.54 -20.35 -14.82
N GLY A 450 -4.39 -19.34 -14.91
CA GLY A 450 -4.25 -18.07 -14.19
C GLY A 450 -5.43 -17.73 -13.29
N GLY A 451 -6.28 -18.72 -12.99
CA GLY A 451 -7.51 -18.52 -12.24
C GLY A 451 -8.41 -17.45 -12.88
N THR A 452 -9.10 -16.69 -12.04
CA THR A 452 -10.03 -15.62 -12.46
C THR A 452 -9.31 -14.36 -12.95
N ALA A 453 -8.06 -14.16 -12.54
CA ALA A 453 -7.22 -13.04 -12.94
C ALA A 453 -6.50 -13.25 -14.29
N GLY A 454 -6.56 -14.46 -14.88
CA GLY A 454 -6.04 -14.77 -16.22
C GLY A 454 -4.57 -15.20 -16.24
N GLY A 455 -4.14 -15.82 -17.35
CA GLY A 455 -2.82 -16.42 -17.52
C GLY A 455 -1.70 -15.40 -17.71
N PHE A 456 -1.14 -14.89 -16.62
CA PHE A 456 0.00 -13.98 -16.60
C PHE A 456 1.18 -14.67 -15.88
N PRO A 457 2.00 -15.42 -16.61
CA PRO A 457 3.09 -16.18 -16.01
C PRO A 457 4.32 -15.30 -15.75
N GLN A 458 5.14 -15.74 -14.80
CA GLN A 458 6.50 -15.28 -14.58
C GLN A 458 7.49 -16.41 -14.83
N LYS A 459 8.65 -16.10 -15.40
CA LYS A 459 9.82 -16.97 -15.43
C LYS A 459 10.39 -17.12 -14.03
N VAL A 460 10.57 -18.37 -13.60
CA VAL A 460 11.08 -18.74 -12.28
C VAL A 460 12.12 -19.86 -12.40
N PRO A 461 13.07 -19.97 -11.44
CA PRO A 461 13.95 -21.12 -11.39
C PRO A 461 13.19 -22.35 -10.88
N ILE A 462 13.28 -23.47 -11.60
CA ILE A 462 12.71 -24.76 -11.20
C ILE A 462 13.85 -25.71 -10.83
N PRO A 463 13.99 -26.06 -9.55
CA PRO A 463 14.96 -27.05 -9.07
C PRO A 463 14.69 -28.45 -9.62
N SER A 464 15.76 -29.22 -9.84
CA SER A 464 15.72 -30.64 -10.18
C SER A 464 16.98 -31.34 -9.68
N VAL A 465 16.90 -32.65 -9.45
CA VAL A 465 18.05 -33.46 -9.02
C VAL A 465 18.91 -33.83 -10.22
N ASP A 466 20.24 -33.69 -10.06
CA ASP A 466 21.26 -34.19 -10.97
C ASP A 466 22.37 -34.89 -10.17
N GLY A 467 22.28 -36.21 -10.10
CA GLY A 467 23.14 -37.03 -9.25
C GLY A 467 22.96 -36.70 -7.77
N ILE A 468 23.97 -36.09 -7.15
CA ILE A 468 23.94 -35.65 -5.75
C ILE A 468 23.69 -34.14 -5.60
N ASN A 469 23.49 -33.43 -6.71
CA ASN A 469 23.33 -31.98 -6.73
C ASN A 469 21.87 -31.60 -6.99
N ILE A 470 21.50 -30.40 -6.54
CA ILE A 470 20.28 -29.73 -6.97
C ILE A 470 20.68 -28.67 -8.00
N ILE A 471 20.15 -28.77 -9.22
CA ILE A 471 20.35 -27.81 -10.31
C ILE A 471 19.05 -27.06 -10.62
N SER A 472 19.15 -25.84 -11.11
CA SER A 472 17.99 -25.02 -11.50
C SER A 472 17.88 -24.89 -13.00
N LYS A 473 16.67 -25.05 -13.54
CA LYS A 473 16.31 -24.77 -14.93
C LYS A 473 15.28 -23.65 -14.99
N GLU A 474 15.18 -22.95 -16.12
CA GLU A 474 14.09 -22.00 -16.31
C GLU A 474 12.75 -22.75 -16.41
N GLY A 475 11.72 -22.19 -15.78
CA GLY A 475 10.34 -22.61 -15.92
C GLY A 475 9.41 -21.43 -15.62
N TYR A 476 8.13 -21.71 -15.36
CA TYR A 476 7.12 -20.67 -15.21
C TYR A 476 6.24 -20.90 -13.99
N ASP A 477 5.79 -19.85 -13.33
CA ASP A 477 4.76 -19.88 -12.28
C ASP A 477 3.73 -18.77 -12.52
N CYS A 478 2.52 -18.90 -11.96
CA CYS A 478 1.46 -17.90 -12.08
C CYS A 478 0.85 -17.60 -10.71
N LEU A 479 1.29 -16.50 -10.09
CA LEU A 479 0.85 -16.08 -8.75
C LEU A 479 -0.63 -15.70 -8.76
N LEU A 480 -1.11 -15.11 -9.85
CA LEU A 480 -2.49 -14.65 -9.97
C LEU A 480 -3.51 -15.79 -9.92
N ALA A 481 -3.11 -17.03 -10.24
CA ALA A 481 -3.97 -18.20 -10.10
C ALA A 481 -4.35 -18.49 -8.63
N ARG A 482 -3.59 -17.97 -7.68
CA ARG A 482 -3.67 -18.26 -6.24
C ARG A 482 -4.25 -17.11 -5.41
N ASP A 483 -4.60 -15.99 -6.06
CA ASP A 483 -5.16 -14.81 -5.41
C ASP A 483 -6.64 -14.64 -5.76
N PHE A 484 -7.48 -14.51 -4.73
CA PHE A 484 -8.92 -14.34 -4.87
C PHE A 484 -9.39 -12.91 -4.58
N THR A 485 -8.45 -11.96 -4.44
CA THR A 485 -8.76 -10.59 -4.00
C THR A 485 -9.68 -9.89 -5.01
N PHE A 486 -9.34 -9.95 -6.30
CA PHE A 486 -10.05 -9.23 -7.35
C PHE A 486 -11.47 -9.78 -7.57
N GLU A 487 -11.60 -11.10 -7.68
CA GLU A 487 -12.90 -11.75 -7.87
C GLU A 487 -13.84 -11.48 -6.69
N ARG A 488 -13.33 -11.56 -5.45
CA ARG A 488 -14.15 -11.28 -4.26
C ARG A 488 -14.54 -9.82 -4.14
N ALA A 489 -13.63 -8.90 -4.49
CA ALA A 489 -13.93 -7.48 -4.51
C ALA A 489 -15.00 -7.14 -5.55
N GLU A 490 -14.93 -7.71 -6.76
CA GLU A 490 -15.97 -7.58 -7.79
C GLU A 490 -17.31 -8.17 -7.33
N LYS A 491 -17.33 -9.41 -6.82
CA LYS A 491 -18.55 -10.06 -6.30
C LYS A 491 -19.23 -9.26 -5.19
N ARG A 492 -18.47 -8.48 -4.43
CA ARG A 492 -18.98 -7.61 -3.36
C ARG A 492 -19.25 -6.17 -3.80
N GLY A 493 -19.16 -5.90 -5.10
CA GLY A 493 -19.55 -4.64 -5.72
C GLY A 493 -18.58 -3.49 -5.45
N LEU A 494 -17.29 -3.78 -5.26
CA LEU A 494 -16.26 -2.73 -5.15
C LEU A 494 -15.80 -2.18 -6.51
N GLY A 495 -16.00 -2.94 -7.58
CA GLY A 495 -15.52 -2.61 -8.91
C GLY A 495 -15.77 -3.74 -9.89
N GLU A 496 -15.05 -3.74 -11.00
CA GLU A 496 -15.13 -4.77 -12.04
C GLU A 496 -13.72 -5.16 -12.49
N MET A 497 -13.51 -6.40 -12.93
CA MET A 497 -12.22 -6.88 -13.42
C MET A 497 -11.96 -6.52 -14.89
N SER A 498 -13.01 -6.15 -15.64
CA SER A 498 -12.88 -5.73 -17.04
C SER A 498 -12.30 -4.33 -17.14
N TYR A 499 -11.27 -4.15 -17.96
CA TYR A 499 -10.63 -2.86 -18.17
C TYR A 499 -10.05 -2.70 -19.57
N TYR A 500 -9.73 -1.46 -19.91
CA TYR A 500 -8.85 -1.12 -21.02
C TYR A 500 -7.84 -0.05 -20.60
N ALA A 501 -6.61 -0.16 -21.10
CA ALA A 501 -5.57 0.83 -20.83
C ALA A 501 -5.66 2.03 -21.80
N THR A 502 -5.34 3.21 -21.29
CA THR A 502 -5.15 4.43 -22.06
C THR A 502 -3.94 5.19 -21.55
N GLY A 503 -3.23 5.88 -22.42
CA GLY A 503 -2.16 6.79 -22.02
C GLY A 503 -0.95 6.72 -22.96
N TYR A 504 0.25 6.86 -22.42
CA TYR A 504 1.43 7.10 -23.25
C TYR A 504 2.72 6.49 -22.68
N ASP A 505 3.52 5.89 -23.55
CA ASP A 505 4.88 5.46 -23.27
C ASP A 505 5.83 6.52 -23.79
N ILE A 506 6.39 7.32 -22.87
CA ILE A 506 7.31 8.41 -23.18
C ILE A 506 8.63 7.85 -23.73
N LEU A 507 9.00 6.62 -23.38
CA LEU A 507 10.27 6.01 -23.79
C LEU A 507 10.26 5.57 -25.25
N THR A 508 9.10 5.14 -25.75
CA THR A 508 8.92 4.69 -27.13
C THR A 508 8.11 5.69 -27.99
N ASP A 509 7.75 6.83 -27.41
CA ASP A 509 6.93 7.87 -28.04
C ASP A 509 5.67 7.29 -28.71
N SER A 510 4.92 6.48 -27.95
CA SER A 510 3.81 5.69 -28.49
C SER A 510 2.63 5.63 -27.51
N PRO A 511 1.38 5.53 -28.00
CA PRO A 511 0.22 5.30 -27.14
C PRO A 511 0.31 3.95 -26.42
N ILE A 512 -0.07 3.94 -25.14
CA ILE A 512 -0.27 2.70 -24.37
C ILE A 512 -1.71 2.20 -24.59
N ILE A 513 -1.82 0.90 -24.82
CA ILE A 513 -3.07 0.15 -24.96
C ILE A 513 -3.02 -1.13 -24.13
N SER A 514 -4.16 -1.82 -24.05
CA SER A 514 -4.20 -3.21 -23.62
C SER A 514 -4.76 -4.13 -24.70
N LEU A 515 -4.30 -5.38 -24.71
CA LEU A 515 -4.81 -6.47 -25.55
C LEU A 515 -5.01 -7.71 -24.67
N LYS A 516 -6.26 -8.15 -24.48
CA LYS A 516 -6.60 -9.27 -23.59
C LYS A 516 -6.02 -9.07 -22.18
N GLY A 517 -5.98 -7.82 -21.73
CA GLY A 517 -5.41 -7.43 -20.44
C GLY A 517 -3.88 -7.26 -20.42
N HIS A 518 -3.14 -7.66 -21.45
CA HIS A 518 -1.70 -7.38 -21.56
C HIS A 518 -1.47 -5.92 -21.90
N LEU A 519 -0.53 -5.28 -21.20
CA LEU A 519 -0.13 -3.90 -21.48
C LEU A 519 0.86 -3.85 -22.64
N GLY A 520 0.71 -2.88 -23.54
CA GLY A 520 1.65 -2.71 -24.64
C GLY A 520 1.54 -1.35 -25.34
N SER A 521 2.47 -1.11 -26.26
CA SER A 521 2.46 0.02 -27.18
C SER A 521 2.21 -0.45 -28.61
N VAL A 522 1.71 0.45 -29.46
CA VAL A 522 1.61 0.20 -30.91
C VAL A 522 2.74 0.89 -31.64
N ILE A 523 3.72 0.11 -32.11
CA ILE A 523 4.91 0.60 -32.82
C ILE A 523 4.90 0.05 -34.24
N ASN A 524 4.89 0.93 -35.24
CA ASN A 524 4.89 0.54 -36.66
C ASN A 524 3.79 -0.49 -37.02
N ASP A 525 2.54 -0.28 -36.58
CA ASP A 525 1.40 -1.20 -36.76
C ASP A 525 1.56 -2.58 -36.06
N ASN A 526 2.45 -2.71 -35.08
CA ASN A 526 2.66 -3.93 -34.31
C ASN A 526 2.47 -3.67 -32.81
N PHE A 527 1.83 -4.61 -32.12
CA PHE A 527 1.78 -4.66 -30.67
C PHE A 527 3.18 -5.00 -30.12
N SER A 528 3.67 -4.17 -29.22
CA SER A 528 4.90 -4.38 -28.47
C SER A 528 4.54 -4.46 -26.98
N ASP A 529 4.74 -5.63 -26.37
CA ASP A 529 4.51 -5.84 -24.95
C ASP A 529 5.30 -4.85 -24.08
N ILE A 530 4.65 -4.36 -23.03
CA ILE A 530 5.29 -3.65 -21.91
C ILE A 530 5.21 -4.60 -20.71
N VAL A 531 6.28 -5.35 -20.49
CA VAL A 531 6.45 -6.30 -19.37
C VAL A 531 7.62 -5.88 -18.50
N THR A 532 7.56 -6.22 -17.22
CA THR A 532 8.72 -6.04 -16.34
C THR A 532 9.82 -7.04 -16.69
N SER A 533 11.08 -6.64 -16.50
CA SER A 533 12.23 -7.56 -16.56
C SER A 533 12.51 -8.26 -15.22
N THR A 534 11.76 -7.91 -14.18
CA THR A 534 12.04 -8.29 -12.80
C THR A 534 11.21 -9.50 -12.39
N LEU A 535 11.81 -10.43 -11.65
CA LEU A 535 11.07 -11.46 -10.93
C LEU A 535 10.59 -10.88 -9.61
N PHE A 536 9.29 -10.64 -9.47
CA PHE A 536 8.71 -10.09 -8.24
C PHE A 536 8.27 -11.21 -7.29
N TYR A 537 8.77 -11.14 -6.05
CA TYR A 537 8.41 -12.04 -4.95
C TYR A 537 8.79 -11.40 -3.60
N ASP A 538 8.20 -11.88 -2.51
CA ASP A 538 8.58 -11.53 -1.15
C ASP A 538 9.25 -12.72 -0.44
N THR A 539 10.38 -12.46 0.22
CA THR A 539 11.22 -13.48 0.88
C THR A 539 10.52 -14.20 2.02
N TYR A 540 9.54 -13.56 2.66
CA TYR A 540 8.76 -14.15 3.76
C TYR A 540 7.64 -15.08 3.27
N LYS A 541 7.31 -15.05 1.97
CA LYS A 541 6.25 -15.87 1.37
C LYS A 541 6.64 -16.56 0.07
N MET A 542 7.90 -17.00 -0.05
CA MET A 542 8.36 -17.76 -1.22
C MET A 542 7.48 -18.98 -1.58
N PRO A 543 6.92 -19.77 -0.62
CA PRO A 543 6.01 -20.88 -0.98
C PRO A 543 4.70 -20.46 -1.66
N TRP A 544 4.32 -19.19 -1.58
CA TRP A 544 3.15 -18.63 -2.27
C TRP A 544 3.55 -17.95 -3.58
N ASP A 545 4.60 -17.12 -3.55
CA ASP A 545 5.03 -16.34 -4.71
C ASP A 545 5.77 -17.17 -5.76
N LEU A 546 6.61 -18.09 -5.30
CA LEU A 546 7.44 -18.96 -6.12
C LEU A 546 7.10 -20.42 -5.81
N GLN A 547 5.81 -20.74 -5.73
CA GLN A 547 5.31 -22.03 -5.25
C GLN A 547 5.90 -23.20 -6.03
N ARG A 548 6.00 -23.10 -7.36
CA ARG A 548 6.62 -24.16 -8.16
C ARG A 548 8.09 -24.32 -7.81
N THR A 549 8.83 -23.23 -7.63
CA THR A 549 10.23 -23.27 -7.18
C THR A 549 10.35 -23.93 -5.81
N ALA A 550 9.55 -23.47 -4.84
CA ALA A 550 9.59 -23.94 -3.46
C ALA A 550 9.25 -25.44 -3.33
N LEU A 551 8.16 -25.88 -3.96
CA LEU A 551 7.73 -27.28 -3.91
C LEU A 551 8.68 -28.23 -4.65
N ASN A 552 9.35 -27.77 -5.72
CA ASN A 552 10.38 -28.57 -6.39
C ASN A 552 11.69 -28.62 -5.59
N TYR A 553 12.03 -27.58 -4.83
CA TYR A 553 13.14 -27.66 -3.87
C TYR A 553 12.85 -28.70 -2.78
N LEU A 554 11.64 -28.69 -2.20
CA LEU A 554 11.25 -29.71 -1.22
C LEU A 554 11.29 -31.12 -1.82
N ALA A 555 10.78 -31.30 -3.04
CA ALA A 555 10.85 -32.58 -3.74
C ALA A 555 12.29 -33.08 -3.96
N ALA A 556 13.20 -32.18 -4.36
CA ALA A 556 14.59 -32.53 -4.58
C ALA A 556 15.31 -32.90 -3.26
N VAL A 557 14.98 -32.23 -2.16
CA VAL A 557 15.48 -32.59 -0.82
C VAL A 557 14.92 -33.94 -0.38
N ASP A 558 13.63 -34.20 -0.61
CA ASP A 558 12.99 -35.48 -0.31
C ASP A 558 13.66 -36.64 -1.07
N GLU A 559 13.96 -36.45 -2.36
CA GLU A 559 14.64 -37.44 -3.19
C GLU A 559 16.07 -37.74 -2.70
N LEU A 560 16.85 -36.70 -2.40
CA LEU A 560 18.25 -36.83 -1.98
C LEU A 560 18.42 -37.29 -0.52
N GLY A 561 17.53 -36.83 0.35
CA GLY A 561 17.60 -37.02 1.80
C GLY A 561 16.75 -38.18 2.32
N GLY A 562 15.84 -38.73 1.52
CA GLY A 562 14.87 -39.72 1.97
C GLY A 562 13.85 -39.15 2.96
N THR A 563 13.47 -37.88 2.78
CA THR A 563 12.48 -37.17 3.61
C THR A 563 11.12 -37.08 2.91
N ASN A 564 10.13 -36.48 3.57
CA ASN A 564 8.76 -36.27 3.06
C ASN A 564 8.29 -34.81 3.29
N LEU A 565 9.21 -33.85 3.29
CA LEU A 565 8.98 -32.45 3.63
C LEU A 565 7.96 -31.77 2.70
N LYS A 566 7.94 -32.13 1.41
CA LYS A 566 6.93 -31.61 0.48
C LYS A 566 5.53 -32.04 0.89
N GLU A 567 5.36 -33.31 1.20
CA GLU A 567 4.07 -33.87 1.63
C GLU A 567 3.65 -33.25 2.97
N GLU A 568 4.57 -33.16 3.93
CA GLU A 568 4.31 -32.51 5.21
C GLU A 568 3.89 -31.04 5.02
N PHE A 569 4.56 -30.29 4.13
CA PHE A 569 4.20 -28.90 3.87
C PHE A 569 2.78 -28.79 3.30
N ILE A 570 2.46 -29.56 2.26
CA ILE A 570 1.11 -29.56 1.66
C ILE A 570 0.07 -29.93 2.72
N GLN A 571 0.26 -31.01 3.48
CA GLN A 571 -0.69 -31.44 4.53
C GLN A 571 -0.99 -30.36 5.59
N HIS A 572 -0.06 -29.43 5.85
CA HIS A 572 -0.24 -28.40 6.87
C HIS A 572 -0.83 -27.09 6.33
N PHE A 573 -0.56 -26.76 5.07
CA PHE A 573 -0.90 -25.47 4.49
C PHE A 573 -1.99 -25.55 3.41
N ASP A 574 -2.15 -26.66 2.72
CA ASP A 574 -3.26 -26.88 1.78
C ASP A 574 -4.52 -27.11 2.61
N GLU A 575 -5.37 -26.09 2.73
CA GLU A 575 -6.50 -26.12 3.64
C GLU A 575 -7.75 -26.75 3.01
N ASP A 576 -7.84 -26.75 1.67
CA ASP A 576 -8.95 -27.29 0.88
C ASP A 576 -8.62 -28.52 0.01
N ASP A 577 -7.39 -29.02 0.09
CA ASP A 577 -6.89 -30.25 -0.53
C ASP A 577 -6.86 -30.21 -2.07
N ASP A 578 -6.70 -29.03 -2.68
CA ASP A 578 -6.63 -28.85 -4.14
C ASP A 578 -5.21 -28.95 -4.74
N GLY A 579 -4.19 -29.06 -3.88
CA GLY A 579 -2.78 -29.15 -4.25
C GLY A 579 -2.08 -27.80 -4.48
N VAL A 580 -2.74 -26.68 -4.19
CA VAL A 580 -2.27 -25.32 -4.41
C VAL A 580 -2.40 -24.51 -3.12
N ILE A 581 -1.30 -23.89 -2.66
CA ILE A 581 -1.37 -23.02 -1.47
C ILE A 581 -1.72 -21.59 -1.91
N SER A 582 -2.96 -21.17 -1.68
CA SER A 582 -3.49 -19.85 -1.98
C SER A 582 -3.03 -18.78 -0.98
N TYR A 583 -3.22 -17.50 -1.32
CA TYR A 583 -2.89 -16.36 -0.43
C TYR A 583 -3.80 -16.24 0.81
N GLU A 584 -4.72 -17.18 1.03
CA GLU A 584 -5.55 -17.24 2.23
C GLU A 584 -5.10 -18.30 3.24
N GLU A 585 -4.23 -19.19 2.78
CA GLU A 585 -3.86 -20.41 3.48
C GLU A 585 -2.53 -20.23 4.18
N PHE A 586 -2.62 -20.08 5.51
CA PHE A 586 -1.48 -19.96 6.42
C PHE A 586 -1.43 -21.12 7.42
N GLY A 587 -2.25 -22.13 7.20
CA GLY A 587 -2.42 -23.29 8.06
C GLY A 587 -3.41 -23.06 9.20
N LYS A 588 -3.95 -24.17 9.69
CA LYS A 588 -5.11 -24.20 10.62
C LYS A 588 -4.78 -23.86 12.08
N ARG A 589 -3.52 -23.50 12.38
CA ARG A 589 -3.03 -23.20 13.75
C ARG A 589 -2.88 -21.72 14.06
N GLY A 590 -2.96 -20.87 13.03
CA GLY A 590 -2.98 -19.43 13.19
C GLY A 590 -1.67 -18.80 13.68
N SER A 591 -0.52 -19.30 13.23
CA SER A 591 0.82 -18.78 13.60
C SER A 591 1.04 -17.31 13.23
N THR A 592 0.49 -16.84 12.09
CA THR A 592 0.69 -15.46 11.62
C THR A 592 0.16 -14.43 12.61
N THR A 593 -0.99 -14.67 13.22
CA THR A 593 -1.55 -13.82 14.29
C THR A 593 -0.57 -13.68 15.46
N ILE A 594 0.00 -14.79 15.94
CA ILE A 594 0.94 -14.79 17.08
C ILE A 594 2.18 -13.96 16.74
N MET A 595 2.73 -14.13 15.54
CA MET A 595 3.86 -13.34 15.05
C MET A 595 3.54 -11.84 15.03
N LEU A 596 2.34 -11.45 14.59
CA LEU A 596 1.91 -10.05 14.57
C LEU A 596 1.75 -9.46 15.97
N HIS A 597 1.30 -10.24 16.96
CA HIS A 597 1.23 -9.77 18.34
C HIS A 597 2.62 -9.54 18.95
N PHE A 598 3.57 -10.47 18.74
CA PHE A 598 4.95 -10.24 19.17
C PHE A 598 5.63 -9.09 18.42
N ALA A 599 5.33 -8.90 17.14
CA ALA A 599 5.79 -7.75 16.38
C ALA A 599 5.19 -6.44 16.93
N ALA A 600 3.93 -6.46 17.38
CA ALA A 600 3.29 -5.33 18.04
C ALA A 600 4.03 -4.94 19.34
N ASP A 601 4.34 -5.93 20.18
CA ASP A 601 5.13 -5.72 21.41
C ASP A 601 6.51 -5.13 21.11
N TYR A 602 7.15 -5.60 20.05
CA TYR A 602 8.44 -5.09 19.59
C TYR A 602 8.35 -3.61 19.16
N VAL A 603 7.44 -3.28 18.24
CA VAL A 603 7.29 -1.91 17.71
C VAL A 603 6.87 -0.93 18.82
N SER A 604 5.97 -1.34 19.73
CA SER A 604 5.65 -0.55 20.93
C SER A 604 6.90 -0.27 21.78
N SER A 605 7.67 -1.33 22.07
CA SER A 605 8.88 -1.22 22.87
C SER A 605 9.87 -0.22 22.27
N MET A 606 10.02 -0.18 20.93
CA MET A 606 10.88 0.79 20.23
C MET A 606 10.53 2.24 20.58
N GLY A 607 9.24 2.55 20.68
CA GLY A 607 8.77 3.88 21.06
C GLY A 607 8.86 4.12 22.57
N GLU A 608 8.59 3.12 23.41
CA GLU A 608 8.45 3.27 24.87
C GLU A 608 9.77 3.25 25.64
N GLU A 609 10.78 2.51 25.19
CA GLU A 609 12.01 2.29 25.95
C GLU A 609 13.25 2.81 25.21
N ARG A 610 14.21 3.43 25.93
CA ARG A 610 15.44 3.98 25.33
C ARG A 610 16.22 2.97 24.47
N LEU A 611 16.23 1.70 24.86
CA LEU A 611 16.86 0.59 24.10
C LEU A 611 15.82 -0.45 23.66
N GLY A 612 14.56 -0.03 23.53
CA GLY A 612 13.45 -0.91 23.20
C GLY A 612 13.60 -1.58 21.84
N TYR A 613 14.28 -0.94 20.89
CA TYR A 613 14.60 -1.55 19.61
C TYR A 613 15.53 -2.77 19.71
N LEU A 614 16.42 -2.84 20.71
CA LEU A 614 17.24 -4.03 20.97
C LEU A 614 16.46 -5.07 21.80
N LYS A 615 15.84 -4.61 22.89
CA LYS A 615 15.14 -5.49 23.84
C LYS A 615 13.91 -6.14 23.21
N GLY A 616 13.09 -5.36 22.50
CA GLY A 616 11.88 -5.84 21.84
C GLY A 616 12.21 -6.83 20.71
N PHE A 617 13.24 -6.56 19.91
CA PHE A 617 13.69 -7.50 18.87
C PHE A 617 14.19 -8.81 19.49
N PHE A 618 15.00 -8.74 20.54
CA PHE A 618 15.43 -9.93 21.28
C PHE A 618 14.24 -10.73 21.84
N LYS A 619 13.25 -10.06 22.43
CA LYS A 619 12.03 -10.70 22.94
C LYS A 619 11.22 -11.38 21.85
N LEU A 620 11.03 -10.72 20.70
CA LEU A 620 10.37 -11.30 19.52
C LEU A 620 11.05 -12.61 19.11
N MET A 621 12.36 -12.57 18.85
CA MET A 621 13.12 -13.73 18.37
C MET A 621 13.18 -14.85 19.42
N SER A 622 13.46 -14.51 20.68
CA SER A 622 13.56 -15.50 21.76
C SER A 622 12.21 -16.13 22.10
N SER A 623 11.10 -15.39 22.01
CA SER A 623 9.76 -15.93 22.22
C SER A 623 9.40 -16.93 21.12
N MET A 624 9.62 -16.58 19.84
CA MET A 624 9.40 -17.52 18.74
C MET A 624 10.22 -18.80 18.92
N TYR A 625 11.50 -18.70 19.28
CA TYR A 625 12.34 -19.86 19.53
C TYR A 625 11.86 -20.68 20.73
N ARG A 626 11.57 -20.03 21.86
CA ARG A 626 11.08 -20.70 23.08
C ARG A 626 9.82 -21.50 22.77
N TYR A 627 8.82 -20.86 22.15
CA TYR A 627 7.50 -21.47 21.97
C TYR A 627 7.42 -22.46 20.81
N SER A 628 8.36 -22.43 19.87
CA SER A 628 8.46 -23.43 18.79
C SER A 628 8.92 -24.81 19.27
N ASN A 629 9.64 -24.90 20.39
CA ASN A 629 10.08 -26.18 20.96
C ASN A 629 9.15 -26.63 22.10
N LYS A 630 8.48 -27.78 21.92
CA LYS A 630 7.60 -28.37 22.94
C LYS A 630 8.29 -28.60 24.28
N GLN A 631 9.59 -28.88 24.31
CA GLN A 631 10.34 -29.10 25.56
C GLN A 631 10.53 -27.82 26.38
N ASN A 632 10.44 -26.66 25.75
CA ASN A 632 10.59 -25.35 26.40
C ASN A 632 9.23 -24.77 26.86
N ASN A 633 8.13 -25.50 26.59
CA ASN A 633 6.75 -25.10 26.86
C ASN A 633 6.20 -25.66 28.18
N THR A 634 7.07 -26.19 29.05
CA THR A 634 6.74 -26.66 30.41
C THR A 634 6.80 -25.54 31.43
#